data_AF-A0A125QAN8-F1
#
_entry.id   AF-A0A125QAN8-F1
#
_cell.length_a   1.000
_cell.length_b   1.000
_cell.length_c   1.000
_cell.angle_alpha   90.00
_cell.angle_beta   90.00
_cell.angle_gamma   90.00
#
_symmetry.space_group_name_H-M   'P 1'
#
loop_
_entity.id
_entity.type
_entity.pdbx_description
1 polymer ?
#
loop_
_entity_poly.entity_id
_entity_poly.type
_entity_poly.pdbx_seq_one_letter_code
_entity_poly.pdbx_strand_id
1 'polypeptide(L)'
;MMRVSDRMSRPNHQPVTVTTRGPTTGHVREFATLGELLDHLGSEPEVLTQVGPKPNPELQDAIVAADIEAYRAALVTAVRLDASLDRELLKAAELIAAAATPGTRDVVVKINHAMLAQIQSLRCRGYIVSAKGLGDRSWRWRCTLSSRWVQAAGL
;
A
#
# COMPACT_ATOMS: atom_id res chain seq x y z
N MET A 1 5.35 59.24 4.00
CA MET A 1 6.54 58.41 3.66
C MET A 1 6.02 57.02 3.29
N MET A 2 6.33 56.54 2.07
CA MET A 2 6.22 55.17 1.49
C MET A 2 4.86 54.42 1.61
N ARG A 3 4.05 54.27 0.54
CA ARG A 3 4.09 53.37 -0.65
C ARG A 3 3.60 51.91 -0.40
N VAL A 4 2.49 51.55 -1.09
CA VAL A 4 2.25 50.30 -1.88
C VAL A 4 1.93 49.04 -1.01
N SER A 5 0.95 48.17 -1.26
CA SER A 5 0.13 47.85 -2.43
C SER A 5 -1.10 47.00 -2.06
N ASP A 6 -2.14 47.19 -2.86
CA ASP A 6 -3.19 46.24 -3.23
C ASP A 6 -2.63 44.87 -3.65
N ARG A 7 -3.22 43.75 -3.18
CA ARG A 7 -3.35 42.51 -3.97
C ARG A 7 -4.23 41.48 -3.28
N MET A 8 -5.46 41.36 -3.79
CA MET A 8 -6.12 40.06 -3.88
C MET A 8 -5.20 39.10 -4.63
N SER A 9 -4.60 38.13 -3.93
CA SER A 9 -3.90 37.02 -4.56
C SER A 9 -4.66 35.74 -4.27
N ARG A 10 -5.52 35.40 -5.23
CA ARG A 10 -6.09 34.07 -5.45
C ARG A 10 -4.97 33.02 -5.39
N PRO A 11 -5.22 31.81 -4.86
CA PRO A 11 -4.25 30.73 -4.94
C PRO A 11 -3.90 30.50 -6.42
N ASN A 12 -2.60 30.54 -6.72
CA ASN A 12 -2.07 30.24 -8.04
C ASN A 12 -2.54 28.83 -8.44
N HIS A 13 -3.54 28.75 -9.31
CA HIS A 13 -3.77 27.57 -10.13
C HIS A 13 -2.56 27.45 -11.04
N GLN A 14 -1.58 26.65 -10.62
CA GLN A 14 -0.47 26.28 -11.49
C GLN A 14 -1.06 25.42 -12.62
N PRO A 15 -0.90 25.78 -13.91
CA PRO A 15 -1.27 24.90 -14.98
C PRO A 15 -0.31 23.70 -14.95
N VAL A 16 -0.79 22.56 -14.48
CA VAL A 16 -0.05 21.30 -14.58
C VAL A 16 -0.05 20.92 -16.05
N THR A 17 1.12 20.97 -16.67
CA THR A 17 1.34 20.48 -18.03
C THR A 17 1.17 18.96 -18.02
N VAL A 18 -0.05 18.49 -18.27
CA VAL A 18 -0.32 17.06 -18.43
C VAL A 18 0.26 16.63 -19.76
N THR A 19 1.41 15.98 -19.72
CA THR A 19 2.05 15.40 -20.91
C THR A 19 1.48 14.00 -21.09
N THR A 20 0.33 13.86 -21.73
CA THR A 20 -0.18 12.56 -22.17
C THR A 20 0.65 12.09 -23.36
N ARG A 21 1.62 11.20 -23.10
CA ARG A 21 2.24 10.38 -24.16
C ARG A 21 1.22 9.33 -24.60
N GLY A 22 0.34 9.71 -25.51
CA GLY A 22 -0.40 8.78 -26.36
C GLY A 22 0.50 8.28 -27.51
N PRO A 23 0.20 7.11 -28.10
CA PRO A 23 0.96 6.58 -29.21
C PRO A 23 0.82 7.50 -30.43
N THR A 24 1.97 7.81 -31.01
CA THR A 24 2.19 8.63 -32.20
C THR A 24 1.39 8.16 -33.40
N THR A 25 0.46 8.99 -33.85
CA THR A 25 0.18 9.19 -35.28
C THR A 25 -0.11 10.69 -35.49
N GLY A 26 0.81 11.36 -36.18
CA GLY A 26 0.78 12.81 -36.36
C GLY A 26 -0.36 13.28 -37.24
N HIS A 27 -1.09 14.28 -36.76
CA HIS A 27 -1.65 15.38 -37.54
C HIS A 27 -1.89 16.55 -36.58
N VAL A 28 -0.99 17.54 -36.58
CA VAL A 28 -1.31 18.84 -36.00
C VAL A 28 -2.19 19.55 -37.03
N ARG A 29 -3.50 19.61 -36.78
CA ARG A 29 -4.40 20.46 -37.56
C ARG A 29 -4.56 21.77 -36.79
N GLU A 30 -4.09 22.86 -37.39
CA GLU A 30 -4.35 24.20 -36.88
C GLU A 30 -5.80 24.57 -37.23
N PHE A 31 -6.61 24.85 -36.20
CA PHE A 31 -7.96 25.36 -36.36
C PHE A 31 -7.90 26.89 -36.37
N ALA A 32 -8.45 27.52 -37.40
CA ALA A 32 -8.30 28.96 -37.59
C ALA A 32 -9.22 29.78 -36.67
N THR A 33 -10.33 29.18 -36.20
CA THR A 33 -11.29 29.85 -35.31
C THR A 33 -11.94 28.90 -34.31
N LEU A 34 -12.39 29.46 -33.17
CA LEU A 34 -13.11 28.75 -32.10
C LEU A 34 -14.42 28.08 -32.56
N GLY A 35 -15.00 28.53 -33.69
CA GLY A 35 -16.20 27.95 -34.28
C GLY A 35 -15.98 26.57 -34.91
N GLU A 36 -14.84 26.35 -35.58
CA GLU A 36 -14.51 25.05 -36.20
C GLU A 36 -14.26 23.96 -35.15
N LEU A 37 -13.77 24.36 -33.96
CA LEU A 37 -13.53 23.45 -32.84
C LEU A 37 -14.85 22.96 -32.21
N LEU A 38 -15.89 23.80 -32.20
CA LEU A 38 -17.20 23.46 -31.65
C LEU A 38 -18.02 22.57 -32.58
N ASP A 39 -17.94 22.78 -33.91
CA ASP A 39 -18.54 21.87 -34.89
C ASP A 39 -17.91 20.47 -34.83
N HIS A 40 -16.59 20.39 -34.55
CA HIS A 40 -15.91 19.11 -34.37
C HIS A 40 -16.27 18.41 -33.04
N LEU A 41 -16.56 19.18 -31.99
CA LEU A 41 -16.97 18.68 -30.67
C LEU A 41 -18.47 18.36 -30.56
N GLY A 42 -19.28 18.78 -31.54
CA GLY A 42 -20.73 18.54 -31.59
C GLY A 42 -21.13 17.13 -32.04
N SER A 43 -20.17 16.30 -32.45
CA SER A 43 -20.42 14.86 -32.61
C SER A 43 -20.30 14.21 -31.25
N GLU A 44 -21.45 13.88 -30.66
CA GLU A 44 -21.52 13.08 -29.44
C GLU A 44 -20.55 11.90 -29.57
N PRO A 45 -19.59 11.71 -28.63
CA PRO A 45 -18.96 10.42 -28.57
C PRO A 45 -20.09 9.45 -28.24
N GLU A 46 -20.42 8.57 -29.19
CA GLU A 46 -20.95 7.26 -28.84
C GLU A 46 -19.99 6.72 -27.79
N VAL A 47 -20.36 6.88 -26.53
CA VAL A 47 -19.75 6.15 -25.43
C VAL A 47 -20.16 4.72 -25.70
N LEU A 48 -19.39 4.07 -26.57
CA LEU A 48 -19.11 2.65 -26.49
C LEU A 48 -18.66 2.46 -25.06
N THR A 49 -19.65 2.19 -24.22
CA THR A 49 -19.45 1.68 -22.88
C THR A 49 -18.88 0.30 -23.17
N GLN A 50 -17.57 0.24 -23.44
CA GLN A 50 -16.83 -0.99 -23.35
C GLN A 50 -17.02 -1.37 -21.89
N VAL A 51 -18.00 -2.25 -21.67
CA VAL A 51 -18.14 -3.03 -20.47
C VAL A 51 -16.80 -3.73 -20.36
N GLY A 52 -15.88 -3.12 -19.60
CA GLY A 52 -14.61 -3.72 -19.28
C GLY A 52 -14.90 -5.15 -18.82
N PRO A 53 -14.09 -6.14 -19.24
CA PRO A 53 -14.37 -7.53 -18.91
C PRO A 53 -14.68 -7.61 -17.42
N LYS A 54 -15.87 -8.15 -17.11
CA LYS A 54 -16.34 -8.37 -15.74
C LYS A 54 -15.15 -8.92 -14.98
N PRO A 55 -14.68 -8.26 -13.91
CA PRO A 55 -13.42 -8.64 -13.29
C PRO A 55 -13.51 -10.12 -12.96
N ASN A 56 -12.62 -10.90 -13.57
CA ASN A 56 -12.60 -12.33 -13.34
C ASN A 56 -12.25 -12.50 -11.85
N PRO A 57 -13.13 -13.06 -11.00
CA PRO A 57 -12.89 -13.16 -9.57
C PRO A 57 -11.54 -13.84 -9.28
N GLU A 58 -11.16 -14.82 -10.12
CA GLU A 58 -9.87 -15.51 -10.02
C GLU A 58 -8.65 -14.58 -10.19
N LEU A 59 -8.74 -13.57 -11.07
CA LEU A 59 -7.65 -12.60 -11.26
C LEU A 59 -7.56 -11.63 -10.08
N GLN A 60 -8.70 -11.23 -9.51
CA GLN A 60 -8.71 -10.39 -8.32
C GLN A 60 -8.13 -11.12 -7.11
N ASP A 61 -8.52 -12.38 -6.92
CA ASP A 61 -8.00 -13.23 -5.85
C ASP A 61 -6.48 -13.45 -5.99
N ALA A 62 -5.98 -13.63 -7.21
CA ALA A 62 -4.54 -13.77 -7.47
C ALA A 62 -3.75 -12.49 -7.17
N ILE A 63 -4.28 -11.31 -7.52
CA ILE A 63 -3.65 -10.02 -7.22
C ILE A 63 -3.59 -9.80 -5.70
N VAL A 64 -4.70 -10.03 -4.99
CA VAL A 64 -4.74 -9.90 -3.53
C VAL A 64 -3.79 -10.89 -2.86
N ALA A 65 -3.71 -12.12 -3.34
CA ALA A 65 -2.77 -13.12 -2.84
C ALA A 65 -1.31 -12.69 -3.04
N ALA A 66 -0.97 -12.14 -4.20
CA ALA A 66 0.38 -11.64 -4.50
C ALA A 66 0.76 -10.46 -3.57
N ASP A 67 -0.17 -9.54 -3.31
CA ASP A 67 0.05 -8.42 -2.40
C ASP A 67 0.27 -8.89 -0.95
N ILE A 68 -0.49 -9.90 -0.51
CA ILE A 68 -0.29 -10.52 0.80
C ILE A 68 1.10 -11.16 0.88
N GLU A 69 1.53 -11.89 -0.15
CA GLU A 69 2.82 -12.57 -0.14
C GLU A 69 3.99 -11.57 -0.15
N ALA A 70 3.89 -10.50 -0.94
CA ALA A 70 4.86 -9.41 -0.97
C ALA A 70 4.98 -8.71 0.41
N TYR A 71 3.84 -8.44 1.05
CA TYR A 71 3.81 -7.86 2.40
C TYR A 71 4.53 -8.75 3.43
N ARG A 72 4.27 -10.06 3.40
CA ARG A 72 4.91 -11.02 4.31
C ARG A 72 6.41 -11.13 4.05
N ALA A 73 6.81 -11.18 2.78
CA ALA A 73 8.23 -11.23 2.39
C ALA A 73 8.99 -9.98 2.85
N ALA A 74 8.37 -8.80 2.75
CA ALA A 74 8.96 -7.55 3.25
C ALA A 74 9.16 -7.58 4.78
N LEU A 75 8.17 -8.04 5.54
CA LEU A 75 8.29 -8.20 7.00
C LEU A 75 9.40 -9.18 7.39
N VAL A 76 9.52 -10.32 6.69
CA VAL A 76 10.60 -11.30 6.92
C VAL A 76 11.97 -10.69 6.61
N THR A 77 12.07 -9.97 5.49
CA THR A 77 13.31 -9.31 5.07
C THR A 77 13.77 -8.30 6.12
N ALA A 78 12.86 -7.47 6.63
CA ALA A 78 13.17 -6.48 7.67
C ALA A 78 13.76 -7.11 8.94
N VAL A 79 13.24 -8.27 9.36
CA VAL A 79 13.73 -9.00 10.54
C VAL A 79 15.09 -9.63 10.26
N ARG A 80 15.29 -10.22 9.08
CA ARG A 80 16.56 -10.85 8.69
C ARG A 80 17.71 -9.85 8.57
N LEU A 81 17.41 -8.59 8.27
CA LEU A 81 18.41 -7.52 8.23
C LEU A 81 18.79 -7.02 9.63
N ASP A 82 18.04 -7.37 10.68
CA ASP A 82 18.36 -6.95 12.04
C ASP A 82 19.31 -7.95 12.72
N ALA A 83 20.59 -7.57 12.80
CA ALA A 83 21.66 -8.38 13.40
C ALA A 83 21.50 -8.61 14.91
N SER A 84 20.58 -7.91 15.59
CA SER A 84 20.36 -8.12 17.02
C SER A 84 19.60 -9.42 17.30
N LEU A 85 18.88 -9.96 16.32
CA LEU A 85 18.00 -11.11 16.50
C LEU A 85 18.78 -12.43 16.39
N ASP A 86 18.58 -13.29 17.37
CA ASP A 86 19.12 -14.64 17.33
C ASP A 86 18.25 -15.56 16.43
N ARG A 87 18.74 -16.78 16.20
CA ARG A 87 18.07 -17.75 15.32
C ARG A 87 16.65 -18.10 15.78
N GLU A 88 16.40 -18.14 17.08
CA GLU A 88 15.08 -18.55 17.61
C GLU A 88 14.07 -17.39 17.56
N LEU A 89 14.52 -16.15 17.78
CA LEU A 89 13.71 -14.95 17.58
C LEU A 89 13.38 -14.73 16.11
N LEU A 90 14.34 -14.99 15.20
CA LEU A 90 14.12 -14.95 13.76
C LEU A 90 13.00 -15.92 13.36
N LYS A 91 13.06 -17.18 13.80
CA LYS A 91 11.99 -18.16 13.53
C LYS A 91 10.63 -17.71 14.06
N ALA A 92 10.59 -17.15 15.27
CA ALA A 92 9.33 -16.65 15.84
C ALA A 92 8.77 -15.46 15.06
N ALA A 93 9.62 -14.53 14.63
CA ALA A 93 9.24 -13.39 13.83
C ALA A 93 8.79 -13.80 12.41
N GLU A 94 9.47 -14.77 11.79
CA GLU A 94 9.05 -15.35 10.51
C GLU A 94 7.68 -16.02 10.60
N LEU A 95 7.41 -16.76 11.69
CA LEU A 95 6.10 -17.37 11.91
C LEU A 95 4.99 -16.32 12.06
N ILE A 96 5.28 -15.21 12.74
CA ILE A 96 4.34 -14.08 12.86
C ILE A 96 4.15 -13.39 11.51
N ALA A 97 5.22 -13.13 10.76
CA ALA A 97 5.15 -12.52 9.44
C ALA A 97 4.32 -13.41 8.48
N ALA A 98 4.50 -14.73 8.50
CA ALA A 98 3.76 -15.67 7.65
C ALA A 98 2.24 -15.64 7.88
N ALA A 99 1.78 -15.27 9.08
CA ALA A 99 0.36 -15.15 9.40
C ALA A 99 -0.20 -13.74 9.21
N ALA A 100 0.64 -12.75 8.87
CA ALA A 100 0.24 -11.36 8.77
C ALA A 100 -0.53 -11.07 7.47
N THR A 101 -1.42 -10.08 7.52
CA THR A 101 -2.24 -9.64 6.38
C THR A 101 -2.16 -8.12 6.26
N PRO A 102 -2.02 -7.57 5.04
CA PRO A 102 -2.03 -6.13 4.80
C PRO A 102 -3.27 -5.46 5.40
N GLY A 103 -3.11 -4.24 5.91
CA GLY A 103 -4.21 -3.46 6.51
C GLY A 103 -4.58 -3.87 7.94
N THR A 104 -4.12 -5.02 8.45
CA THR A 104 -4.32 -5.44 9.83
C THR A 104 -3.01 -5.53 10.60
N ARG A 105 -2.94 -4.90 11.77
CA ARG A 105 -1.76 -5.01 12.66
C ARG A 105 -1.85 -6.20 13.61
N ASP A 106 -3.05 -6.73 13.83
CA ASP A 106 -3.28 -7.88 14.70
C ASP A 106 -3.14 -9.18 13.90
N VAL A 107 -2.23 -10.02 14.35
CA VAL A 107 -1.91 -11.30 13.73
C VAL A 107 -2.19 -12.41 14.73
N VAL A 108 -2.92 -13.45 14.30
CA VAL A 108 -3.17 -14.63 15.13
C VAL A 108 -2.23 -15.75 14.70
N VAL A 109 -1.38 -16.18 15.63
CA VAL A 109 -0.40 -17.24 15.41
C VAL A 109 -0.65 -18.40 16.34
N LYS A 110 -0.47 -19.62 15.84
CA LYS A 110 -0.38 -20.81 16.68
C LYS A 110 1.07 -20.97 17.15
N ILE A 111 1.26 -21.06 18.45
CA ILE A 111 2.60 -21.12 19.05
C ILE A 111 2.72 -22.37 19.92
N ASN A 112 3.94 -22.76 20.24
CA ASN A 112 4.20 -23.77 21.26
C ASN A 112 4.62 -23.09 22.58
N HIS A 113 4.73 -23.87 23.65
CA HIS A 113 5.15 -23.34 24.96
C HIS A 113 6.55 -22.70 24.92
N ALA A 114 7.47 -23.29 24.15
CA ALA A 114 8.84 -22.79 24.04
C ALA A 114 8.88 -21.37 23.44
N MET A 115 8.00 -21.05 22.48
CA MET A 115 7.93 -19.79 21.76
C MET A 115 7.45 -18.58 22.59
N LEU A 116 6.91 -18.81 23.79
CA LEU A 116 6.42 -17.72 24.64
C LEU A 116 7.54 -16.74 25.01
N ALA A 117 8.73 -17.25 25.31
CA ALA A 117 9.89 -16.43 25.67
C ALA A 117 10.36 -15.57 24.49
N GLN A 118 10.31 -16.12 23.27
CA GLN A 118 10.67 -15.42 22.03
C GLN A 118 9.69 -14.30 21.73
N ILE A 119 8.38 -14.54 21.89
CA ILE A 119 7.35 -13.51 21.67
C ILE A 119 7.49 -12.37 22.67
N GLN A 120 7.76 -12.69 23.95
CA GLN A 120 8.03 -11.67 24.97
C GLN A 120 9.31 -10.89 24.64
N SER A 121 10.36 -11.57 24.17
CA SER A 121 11.62 -10.91 23.76
C SER A 121 11.44 -10.01 22.53
N LEU A 122 10.67 -10.44 21.53
CA LEU A 122 10.31 -9.62 20.36
C LEU A 122 9.51 -8.38 20.77
N ARG A 123 8.65 -8.50 21.78
CA ARG A 123 7.97 -7.35 22.38
C ARG A 123 8.93 -6.39 23.07
N CYS A 124 9.84 -6.88 23.90
CA CYS A 124 10.85 -6.06 24.57
C CYS A 124 11.76 -5.32 23.57
N ARG A 125 12.03 -5.93 22.41
CA ARG A 125 12.81 -5.34 21.31
C ARG A 125 12.01 -4.39 20.42
N GLY A 126 10.69 -4.29 20.65
CA GLY A 126 9.82 -3.34 19.97
C GLY A 126 9.31 -3.78 18.59
N TYR A 127 9.37 -5.07 18.26
CA TYR A 127 8.74 -5.60 17.03
C TYR A 127 7.24 -5.80 17.21
N ILE A 128 6.83 -6.17 18.42
CA ILE A 128 5.43 -6.44 18.78
C ILE A 128 5.03 -5.46 19.88
N VAL A 129 3.84 -4.87 19.78
CA VAL A 129 3.28 -3.98 20.81
C VAL A 129 2.67 -4.78 21.95
N SER A 130 1.84 -5.75 21.58
CA SER A 130 1.11 -6.61 22.52
C SER A 130 1.02 -8.04 22.02
N ALA A 131 1.03 -8.99 22.96
CA ALA A 131 0.82 -10.40 22.68
C ALA A 131 -0.13 -10.97 23.74
N LYS A 132 -1.26 -11.55 23.32
CA LYS A 132 -2.29 -12.09 24.22
C LYS A 132 -2.79 -13.45 23.72
N GLY A 133 -2.80 -14.45 24.59
CA GLY A 133 -3.43 -15.74 24.31
C GLY A 133 -4.95 -15.62 24.16
N LEU A 134 -5.54 -16.39 23.24
CA LEU A 134 -6.99 -16.37 22.97
C LEU A 134 -7.84 -17.12 24.00
N GLY A 135 -7.22 -17.82 24.97
CA GLY A 135 -7.93 -18.46 26.09
C GLY A 135 -8.76 -19.70 25.73
N ASP A 136 -8.67 -20.16 24.49
CA ASP A 136 -9.48 -21.24 23.90
C ASP A 136 -8.78 -22.61 23.92
N ARG A 137 -7.79 -22.80 24.81
CA ARG A 137 -6.91 -24.00 24.89
C ARG A 137 -6.17 -24.35 23.58
N SER A 138 -6.21 -23.50 22.57
CA SER A 138 -5.71 -23.81 21.22
C SER A 138 -4.25 -23.40 20.98
N TRP A 139 -3.57 -22.89 22.01
CA TRP A 139 -2.23 -22.28 21.92
C TRP A 139 -2.13 -21.21 20.82
N ARG A 140 -3.24 -20.50 20.54
CA ARG A 140 -3.27 -19.36 19.63
C ARG A 140 -3.09 -18.05 20.37
N TRP A 141 -2.23 -17.21 19.82
CA TRP A 141 -1.84 -15.92 20.38
C TRP A 141 -2.09 -14.83 19.35
N ARG A 142 -2.77 -13.76 19.80
CA ARG A 142 -2.90 -12.52 19.04
C ARG A 142 -1.68 -11.65 19.34
N CYS A 143 -0.89 -11.37 18.31
CA CYS A 143 0.27 -10.50 18.35
C CYS A 143 -0.02 -9.24 17.54
N THR A 144 0.19 -8.06 18.11
CA THR A 144 0.00 -6.78 17.44
C THR A 144 1.35 -6.28 16.95
N LEU A 145 1.52 -6.18 15.63
CA LEU A 145 2.73 -5.68 15.00
C LEU A 145 2.98 -4.22 15.38
N SER A 146 4.24 -3.89 15.67
CA SER A 146 4.67 -2.51 15.88
C SER A 146 4.72 -1.74 14.56
N SER A 147 4.49 -0.43 14.64
CA SER A 147 4.72 0.45 13.50
C SER A 147 6.19 0.45 13.07
N ARG A 148 7.13 0.26 14.00
CA ARG A 148 8.57 0.15 13.68
C ARG A 148 8.85 -1.00 12.72
N TRP A 149 8.30 -2.19 13.00
CA TRP A 149 8.53 -3.35 12.15
C TRP A 149 7.89 -3.17 10.76
N VAL A 150 6.66 -2.65 10.71
CA VAL A 150 5.99 -2.35 9.43
C VAL A 150 6.78 -1.31 8.61
N GLN A 151 7.23 -0.22 9.25
CA GLN A 151 8.06 0.80 8.60
C GLN A 151 9.42 0.26 8.13
N ALA A 152 10.06 -0.61 8.92
CA ALA A 152 11.33 -1.24 8.54
C ALA A 152 11.19 -2.15 7.31
N ALA A 153 9.98 -2.67 7.05
CA ALA A 153 9.64 -3.40 5.84
C ALA A 153 9.33 -2.49 4.64
N GLY A 154 9.34 -1.16 4.81
CA GLY A 154 9.03 -0.19 3.76
C GLY A 154 7.54 -0.06 3.45
N LEU A 155 6.70 -0.34 4.44
CA LEU A 155 5.23 -0.42 4.34
C LEU A 155 4.51 0.63 5.19
#